data_AF-A0A9D1J1V6-F1
#
_entry.id   AF-A0A9D1J1V6-F1
#
_cell.length_a   1.000
_cell.length_b   1.000
_cell.length_c   1.000
_cell.angle_alpha   90.00
_cell.angle_beta   90.00
_cell.angle_gamma   90.00
#
_symmetry.space_group_name_H-M   'P 1'
#
loop_
_entity.id
_entity.type
_entity.pdbx_description
1 polymer ?
#
loop_
_entity_poly.entity_id
_entity_poly.type
_entity_poly.pdbx_seq_one_letter_code
_entity_poly.pdbx_strand_id
1 'polypeptide(L)' 'MKEPICKSEEITPLPADPVVAMAYIPFQQYKNMYPAETALSNGTAFPELDKPFSGGASGRRAKRG' A
#
# COMPACT_ATOMS: atom_id res chain seq x y z
N MET A 1 -24.61 -34.04 -12.11
CA MET A 1 -24.20 -32.96 -11.19
C MET A 1 -22.71 -33.13 -10.95
N LYS A 2 -21.88 -32.30 -11.57
CA LYS A 2 -20.44 -32.26 -11.30
C LYS A 2 -20.19 -30.92 -10.64
N GLU A 3 -20.03 -30.95 -9.32
CA GLU A 3 -19.54 -29.81 -8.55
C GLU A 3 -18.20 -29.36 -9.15
N PRO A 4 -17.99 -28.08 -9.47
CA PRO A 4 -16.66 -27.63 -9.85
C PRO A 4 -15.77 -27.75 -8.62
N ILE A 5 -14.77 -28.62 -8.70
CA ILE A 5 -13.71 -28.75 -7.71
C ILE A 5 -13.04 -27.39 -7.60
N CYS A 6 -13.34 -26.66 -6.52
CA CYS A 6 -12.58 -25.48 -6.13
C CYS A 6 -11.15 -25.97 -5.88
N LYS A 7 -10.23 -25.58 -6.77
CA LYS A 7 -8.81 -25.91 -6.67
C LYS A 7 -8.32 -25.44 -5.30
N SER A 8 -7.84 -26.36 -4.48
CA SER A 8 -7.13 -26.06 -3.25
C SER A 8 -5.71 -25.60 -3.59
N GLU A 9 -5.58 -24.41 -4.19
CA GLU A 9 -4.32 -23.69 -4.09
C GLU A 9 -4.17 -23.29 -2.62
N GLU A 10 -3.04 -23.65 -2.02
CA GLU A 10 -2.71 -23.27 -0.65
C GLU A 10 -2.73 -21.75 -0.57
N ILE A 11 -3.82 -21.19 -0.02
CA ILE A 11 -3.98 -19.74 0.08
C ILE A 11 -2.98 -19.27 1.12
N THR A 12 -1.81 -18.82 0.66
CA THR A 12 -0.85 -18.16 1.54
C THR A 12 -1.50 -16.88 2.06
N PRO A 13 -1.38 -16.58 3.37
CA PRO A 13 -2.04 -15.42 3.97
C PRO A 13 -1.58 -14.09 3.36
N LEU A 14 -0.41 -14.09 2.71
CA LEU A 14 0.15 -12.96 1.99
C LEU A 14 0.52 -13.36 0.55
N PRO A 15 0.53 -12.40 -0.39
CA PRO A 15 1.07 -12.62 -1.72
C PRO A 15 2.58 -12.93 -1.65
N ALA A 16 3.13 -13.52 -2.72
CA ALA A 16 4.55 -13.86 -2.80
C ALA A 16 5.49 -12.67 -2.50
N ASP A 17 5.10 -11.46 -2.94
CA ASP A 17 5.83 -10.22 -2.71
C ASP A 17 4.93 -9.19 -1.98
N PRO A 18 4.91 -9.19 -0.64
CA PRO A 18 4.09 -8.24 0.12
C PRO A 18 4.67 -6.82 0.02
N VAL A 19 3.85 -5.88 -0.41
CA VAL A 19 4.18 -4.45 -0.41
C VAL A 19 3.86 -3.81 0.93
N VAL A 20 4.73 -2.90 1.38
CA VAL A 20 4.50 -2.10 2.60
C VAL A 20 3.19 -1.33 2.47
N ALA A 21 2.29 -1.50 3.43
CA ALA A 21 0.99 -0.85 3.48
C ALA A 21 0.95 0.22 4.58
N MET A 22 0.07 1.21 4.41
CA MET A 22 -0.31 2.16 5.46
C MET A 22 -1.29 1.48 6.44
N ALA A 23 -0.82 0.49 7.18
CA ALA A 23 -1.61 -0.27 8.14
C ALA A 23 -1.08 -0.04 9.56
N TYR A 24 -1.97 -0.10 10.54
CA TYR A 24 -1.58 -0.11 11.94
C TYR A 24 -1.04 -1.50 12.30
N ILE A 25 0.29 -1.64 12.39
CA ILE A 25 0.95 -2.89 12.77
C ILE A 25 1.53 -2.73 14.20
N PRO A 26 1.22 -3.65 15.14
CA PRO A 26 1.67 -3.53 16.53
C PRO A 26 3.19 -3.44 16.71
N PHE A 27 3.95 -4.12 15.85
CA PHE A 27 5.41 -4.09 15.85
C PHE A 27 5.93 -3.96 14.42
N GLN A 28 6.32 -2.74 14.06
CA GLN A 28 6.91 -2.44 12.75
C GLN A 28 8.41 -2.18 12.91
N GLN A 29 9.22 -2.92 12.16
CA GLN A 29 10.68 -2.72 12.12
C GLN A 29 11.01 -1.61 11.12
N TYR A 30 11.56 -0.51 11.61
CA TYR A 30 12.00 0.62 10.78
C TYR A 30 13.50 0.52 10.51
N LYS A 31 13.93 0.81 9.28
CA LYS A 31 15.35 0.79 8.91
C LYS A 31 15.99 2.17 9.08
N ASN A 32 15.57 3.12 8.24
CA ASN A 32 16.11 4.48 8.20
C ASN A 32 14.97 5.47 8.45
N MET A 33 15.23 6.51 9.22
CA MET A 33 14.29 7.58 9.52
C MET A 33 14.77 8.89 8.91
N TYR A 34 13.85 9.70 8.41
CA TYR A 34 14.17 11.05 7.98
C TYR A 34 14.54 11.95 9.18
N PRO A 35 15.38 12.99 8.98
CA PRO A 35 15.49 14.09 9.92
C PRO A 35 14.14 14.78 10.14
N ALA A 36 13.97 15.42 11.30
CA ALA A 36 12.68 15.98 11.70
C ALA A 36 12.08 16.97 10.68
N GLU A 37 12.89 17.84 10.07
CA GLU A 37 12.39 18.82 9.09
C GLU A 37 11.87 18.17 7.81
N THR A 38 12.57 17.15 7.31
CA THR A 38 12.13 16.36 6.15
C THR A 38 10.89 15.53 6.49
N ALA A 39 10.86 14.91 7.67
CA ALA A 39 9.72 14.13 8.13
C ALA A 39 8.44 14.97 8.22
N LEU A 40 8.56 16.20 8.74
CA LEU A 40 7.46 17.14 8.83
C LEU A 40 6.95 17.55 7.43
N SER A 41 7.88 17.77 6.50
CA SER A 41 7.55 18.17 5.12
C SER A 41 6.86 17.05 4.34
N ASN A 42 7.30 15.80 4.52
CA ASN A 42 6.75 14.64 3.79
C ASN A 42 5.51 14.03 4.48
N GLY A 43 5.20 14.43 5.72
CA GLY A 43 4.08 13.89 6.49
C GLY A 43 4.33 12.48 7.07
N THR A 44 5.56 11.99 6.98
CA THR A 44 6.00 10.72 7.57
C THR A 44 7.51 10.79 7.86
N ALA A 45 7.92 10.27 9.01
CA ALA A 45 9.35 10.11 9.32
C ALA A 45 9.96 8.84 8.68
N PHE A 46 9.12 7.95 8.16
CA PHE A 46 9.51 6.67 7.61
C PHE A 46 9.49 6.76 6.07
N PRO A 47 10.66 6.70 5.39
CA PRO A 47 10.76 6.77 3.93
C PRO A 47 9.96 5.70 3.21
N GLU A 48 9.83 4.52 3.81
CA GLU A 48 9.06 3.39 3.26
C GLU A 48 7.53 3.64 3.19
N LEU A 49 7.05 4.61 3.99
CA LEU A 49 5.66 5.07 4.01
C LEU A 49 5.44 6.32 3.15
N ASP A 50 6.51 6.95 2.65
CA ASP A 50 6.46 8.12 1.78
C ASP A 50 6.13 7.69 0.33
N LYS A 51 4.86 7.36 0.09
CA LYS A 51 4.37 6.85 -1.20
C LYS A 51 3.54 7.91 -1.92
N PRO A 52 3.71 8.07 -3.25
CA PRO A 52 2.94 9.06 -4.01
C PRO A 52 1.44 8.75 -3.93
N PHE A 53 0.65 9.74 -3.49
CA PHE A 53 -0.80 9.64 -3.49
C PHE A 53 -1.33 9.75 -4.92
N SER A 54 -1.47 8.61 -5.59
CA SER A 54 -2.24 8.48 -6.83
C SER A 54 -3.73 8.42 -6.48
N GLY A 55 -4.24 9.51 -5.90
CA GLY A 55 -5.67 9.65 -5.59
C GLY A 55 -6.48 9.20 -6.80
N GLY A 56 -7.43 8.29 -6.59
CA GLY A 56 -8.14 7.56 -7.63
C GLY A 56 -8.89 8.45 -8.61
N ALA A 57 -8.17 9.07 -9.53
CA ALA A 57 -8.70 9.76 -10.68
C ALA A 57 -8.77 8.75 -11.82
N SER A 58 -9.67 7.77 -11.71
CA SER A 58 -10.20 7.14 -12.91
C SER A 58 -10.98 8.24 -13.65
N GLY A 59 -10.31 8.80 -14.66
CA GLY A 59 -10.61 10.12 -15.17
C GLY A 59 -12.00 10.27 -15.77
N ARG A 60 -12.65 11.40 -15.50
CA ARG A 60 -13.40 12.16 -16.49
C ARG A 60 -13.23 13.65 -16.21
N ARG A 61 -12.20 14.26 -16.81
CA ARG A 61 -12.13 15.72 -16.95
C ARG A 61 -13.13 16.08 -18.05
N ALA A 62 -14.37 16.36 -17.68
CA ALA A 62 -15.36 16.88 -18.62
C ALA A 62 -14.84 18.22 -19.16
N LYS A 63 -14.61 18.27 -20.48
CA LYS A 63 -14.33 19.51 -21.22
C LYS A 63 -15.47 20.49 -20.92
N ARG A 64 -15.18 21.58 -20.22
CA ARG A 64 -16.07 22.75 -20.19
C ARG A 64 -15.92 23.44 -21.54
N GLY A 65 -17.04 23.56 -22.26
CA GLY A 65 -17.18 24.44 -23.42
C GLY A 65 -17.17 25.91 -23.01
#